data_AF-A0A6J4QY43-F1
#
_entry.id   AF-A0A6J4QY43-F1
#
_cell.length_a   1.000
_cell.length_b   1.000
_cell.length_c   1.000
_cell.angle_alpha   90.00
_cell.angle_beta   90.00
_cell.angle_gamma   90.00
#
_symmetry.space_group_name_H-M   'P 1'
#
loop_
_entity.id
_entity.type
_entity.pdbx_description
1 polymer ?
#
loop_
_entity_poly.entity_id
_entity_poly.type
_entity_poly.pdbx_seq_one_letter_code
_entity_poly.pdbx_strand_id
1 'polypeptide(L)'
;MHQTAVKKVIREGVLDANDALAQANREKFDHAGNYVVNMMSSPGAGKTALLERTLEILSGGLRLGILEGDVQTTLDADRLARFRVPIVQVNTDPGFGGECHLDANMVRSGLSELPLHDVDLLIIENVGNLVCPAEFKVGEDARVMVYSITEGEEKPLKYPLMFRSADLVLVNKMDLLEHLDFDLDQFLGNLDDVNPGARRILTSARTGRGVEEWCSWLKEKTNGG
;
A
#
# COMPACT_ATOMS: atom_id res chain seq x y z
N MET A 1 20.39 -37.65 29.36
CA MET A 1 19.44 -36.90 28.51
C MET A 1 19.98 -35.47 28.38
N HIS A 2 20.52 -35.10 27.21
CA HIS A 2 20.85 -33.71 26.92
C HIS A 2 19.59 -33.03 26.40
N GLN A 3 19.01 -32.12 27.18
CA GLN A 3 18.00 -31.20 26.67
C GLN A 3 18.72 -30.13 25.85
N THR A 4 18.58 -30.19 24.53
CA THR A 4 18.97 -29.10 23.65
C THR A 4 18.01 -27.93 23.87
N ALA A 5 18.52 -26.83 24.44
CA ALA A 5 17.79 -25.58 24.50
C ALA A 5 17.61 -25.04 23.08
N VAL A 6 16.39 -25.08 22.57
CA VAL A 6 16.02 -24.42 21.31
C VAL A 6 16.00 -22.92 21.55
N LYS A 7 17.07 -22.24 21.15
CA LYS A 7 17.14 -20.77 21.17
C LYS A 7 16.33 -20.26 19.97
N LYS A 8 15.11 -19.79 20.22
CA LYS A 8 14.31 -19.04 19.23
C LYS A 8 14.87 -17.62 19.19
N VAL A 9 15.76 -17.36 18.24
CA VAL A 9 16.38 -16.05 18.01
C VAL A 9 16.19 -15.75 16.52
N ILE A 10 15.80 -14.52 16.18
CA ILE A 10 16.02 -13.79 14.90
C ILE A 10 14.80 -12.94 14.43
N ARG A 11 13.55 -13.19 14.85
CA ARG A 11 12.40 -12.38 14.35
C ARG A 11 12.29 -10.98 14.96
N GLU A 12 12.43 -10.84 16.28
CA GLU A 12 12.24 -9.56 16.98
C GLU A 12 13.28 -8.51 16.55
N GLY A 13 14.56 -8.87 16.50
CA GLY A 13 15.62 -7.91 16.16
C GLY A 13 15.59 -7.38 14.72
N VAL A 14 15.00 -8.12 13.77
CA VAL A 14 14.82 -7.64 12.38
C VAL A 14 13.70 -6.61 12.32
N LEU A 15 12.58 -6.85 13.00
CA LEU A 15 11.46 -5.92 13.08
C LEU A 15 11.86 -4.64 13.82
N ASP A 16 12.61 -4.76 14.92
CA ASP A 16 13.11 -3.60 15.68
C ASP A 16 14.04 -2.72 14.81
N ALA A 17 14.91 -3.34 14.01
CA ALA A 17 15.77 -2.62 13.08
C ALA A 17 14.98 -1.94 11.94
N ASN A 18 13.96 -2.62 11.40
CA ASN A 18 13.06 -2.03 10.42
C ASN A 18 12.31 -0.84 11.00
N ASP A 19 11.77 -0.95 12.21
CA ASP A 19 11.01 0.13 12.85
C ASP A 19 11.86 1.37 13.13
N ALA A 20 13.13 1.19 13.51
CA ALA A 20 14.07 2.30 13.64
C ALA A 20 14.32 3.00 12.29
N LEU A 21 14.43 2.25 11.20
CA LEU A 21 14.57 2.81 9.85
C LEU A 21 13.28 3.46 9.35
N ALA A 22 12.12 2.88 9.65
CA ALA A 22 10.81 3.44 9.32
C ALA A 22 10.61 4.79 10.04
N GLN A 23 11.02 4.90 11.30
CA GLN A 23 11.00 6.15 12.04
C GLN A 23 11.93 7.21 11.43
N ALA A 24 13.14 6.81 10.99
CA ALA A 24 14.04 7.73 10.29
C ALA A 24 13.48 8.18 8.93
N ASN A 25 12.80 7.29 8.20
CA ASN A 25 12.11 7.66 6.95
C ASN A 25 10.98 8.64 7.23
N ARG A 26 10.14 8.35 8.24
CA ARG A 26 9.10 9.25 8.74
C ARG A 26 9.63 10.65 9.02
N GLU A 27 10.69 10.79 9.81
CA GLU A 27 11.29 12.08 10.11
C GLU A 27 11.75 12.83 8.84
N LYS A 28 12.25 12.11 7.83
CA LYS A 28 12.63 12.69 6.55
C LYS A 28 11.41 13.18 5.76
N PHE A 29 10.32 12.43 5.75
CA PHE A 29 9.06 12.83 5.11
C PHE A 29 8.44 14.05 5.79
N ASP A 30 8.41 14.06 7.12
CA ASP A 30 7.88 15.17 7.91
C ASP A 30 8.70 16.44 7.68
N HIS A 31 10.03 16.33 7.60
CA HIS A 31 10.91 17.45 7.29
C HIS A 31 10.69 18.02 5.88
N ALA A 32 10.32 17.16 4.92
CA ALA A 32 9.99 17.57 3.56
C ALA A 32 8.53 18.03 3.38
N GLY A 33 7.68 17.83 4.40
CA GLY A 33 6.25 18.15 4.34
C GLY A 33 5.43 17.18 3.49
N ASN A 34 5.88 15.92 3.36
CA ASN A 34 5.15 14.90 2.60
C ASN A 34 4.10 14.21 3.47
N TYR A 35 2.89 14.04 2.95
CA TYR A 35 1.99 13.00 3.43
C TYR A 35 2.25 11.70 2.67
N VAL A 36 2.44 10.59 3.38
CA VAL A 36 2.90 9.32 2.78
C VAL A 36 1.87 8.21 2.95
N VAL A 37 1.49 7.58 1.84
CA VAL A 37 0.56 6.44 1.84
C VAL A 37 1.29 5.18 1.40
N ASN A 38 1.19 4.11 2.19
CA ASN A 38 1.61 2.76 1.79
C ASN A 38 0.40 1.99 1.25
N MET A 39 0.39 1.75 -0.07
CA MET A 39 -0.68 1.06 -0.78
C MET A 39 -0.35 -0.43 -0.91
N MET A 40 -1.09 -1.28 -0.21
CA MET A 40 -0.87 -2.73 -0.12
C MET A 40 -2.03 -3.51 -0.75
N SER A 41 -1.79 -4.72 -1.26
CA SER A 41 -2.84 -5.53 -1.88
C SER A 41 -2.41 -6.97 -2.15
N SER A 42 -3.32 -7.83 -2.60
CA SER A 42 -2.96 -9.01 -3.39
C SER A 42 -2.41 -8.64 -4.78
N PRO A 43 -1.67 -9.53 -5.47
CA PRO A 43 -1.41 -9.37 -6.90
C PRO A 43 -2.71 -9.19 -7.70
N GLY A 44 -2.72 -8.23 -8.63
CA GLY A 44 -3.86 -8.02 -9.53
C GLY A 44 -5.11 -7.41 -8.87
N ALA A 45 -5.05 -6.94 -7.63
CA ALA A 45 -6.17 -6.25 -6.98
C ALA A 45 -6.51 -4.89 -7.62
N GLY A 46 -5.56 -4.32 -8.38
CA GLY A 46 -5.75 -3.10 -9.18
C GLY A 46 -5.15 -1.82 -8.58
N LYS A 47 -4.06 -1.93 -7.80
CA LYS A 47 -3.33 -0.77 -7.24
C LYS A 47 -2.90 0.21 -8.32
N THR A 48 -2.10 -0.23 -9.29
CA THR A 48 -1.65 0.62 -10.41
C THR A 48 -2.80 1.24 -11.18
N ALA A 49 -3.88 0.49 -11.44
CA ALA A 49 -5.05 1.04 -12.14
C ALA A 49 -5.76 2.14 -11.33
N LEU A 50 -5.86 1.98 -10.01
CA LEU A 50 -6.36 3.04 -9.13
C LEU A 50 -5.40 4.24 -9.09
N LEU A 51 -4.08 4.00 -9.11
CA LEU A 51 -3.08 5.06 -9.18
C LEU A 51 -3.17 5.85 -10.47
N GLU A 52 -3.34 5.20 -11.63
CA GLU A 52 -3.56 5.91 -12.91
C GLU A 52 -4.74 6.88 -12.79
N ARG A 53 -5.88 6.43 -12.24
CA ARG A 53 -7.05 7.29 -12.01
C ARG A 53 -6.79 8.39 -10.98
N THR A 54 -6.03 8.07 -9.94
CA THR A 54 -5.64 9.03 -8.89
C THR A 54 -4.81 10.16 -9.50
N LEU A 55 -3.83 9.82 -10.35
CA LEU A 55 -2.97 10.79 -11.04
C LEU A 55 -3.76 11.64 -12.03
N GLU A 56 -4.72 11.07 -12.76
CA GLU A 56 -5.65 11.81 -13.64
C GLU A 56 -6.38 12.94 -12.89
N ILE A 57 -6.82 12.68 -11.65
CA ILE A 57 -7.65 13.61 -10.87
C ILE A 57 -6.80 14.58 -10.03
N LEU A 58 -5.68 14.13 -9.47
CA LEU A 58 -4.94 14.88 -8.45
C LEU A 58 -3.75 15.68 -9.01
N SER A 59 -3.16 15.29 -10.14
CA SER A 59 -1.94 15.91 -10.67
C SER A 59 -2.06 17.42 -10.97
N GLY A 60 -3.27 17.92 -11.19
CA GLY A 60 -3.53 19.35 -11.39
C GLY A 60 -3.65 20.19 -10.11
N GLY A 61 -3.68 19.56 -8.93
CA GLY A 61 -3.94 20.26 -7.65
C GLY A 61 -3.05 19.84 -6.48
N LEU A 62 -2.24 18.80 -6.62
CA LEU A 62 -1.24 18.36 -5.65
C LEU A 62 0.05 17.97 -6.40
N ARG A 63 1.19 18.22 -5.78
CA ARG A 63 2.47 17.69 -6.24
C ARG A 63 2.57 16.24 -5.77
N LEU A 64 2.57 15.30 -6.71
CA LEU A 64 2.51 13.87 -6.41
C LEU A 64 3.87 13.22 -6.67
N GLY A 65 4.24 12.25 -5.84
CA GLY A 65 5.38 11.37 -6.07
C GLY A 65 4.95 9.91 -5.90
N ILE A 66 5.56 9.01 -6.66
CA ILE A 66 5.31 7.56 -6.56
C ILE A 66 6.62 6.84 -6.27
N LEU A 67 6.59 5.93 -5.31
CA LEU A 67 7.63 4.92 -5.12
C LEU A 67 7.01 3.55 -5.37
N GLU A 68 7.49 2.84 -6.38
CA GLU A 68 6.97 1.54 -6.77
C GLU A 68 7.89 0.41 -6.28
N GLY A 69 7.31 -0.59 -5.61
CA GLY A 69 7.97 -1.85 -5.32
C GLY A 69 7.50 -2.95 -6.26
N ASP A 70 8.34 -3.32 -7.22
CA ASP A 70 8.11 -4.48 -8.09
C ASP A 70 9.30 -5.45 -8.03
N VAL A 71 9.00 -6.71 -8.30
CA VAL A 71 9.95 -7.81 -8.22
C VAL A 71 10.91 -7.83 -9.40
N GLN A 72 10.45 -7.51 -10.61
CA GLN A 72 11.26 -7.75 -11.81
C GLN A 72 11.02 -6.81 -12.99
N THR A 73 9.88 -6.13 -13.08
CA THR A 73 9.51 -5.42 -14.32
C THR A 73 9.32 -3.93 -14.09
N THR A 74 9.44 -3.14 -15.15
CA THR A 74 9.13 -1.69 -15.14
C THR A 74 7.71 -1.40 -15.62
N LEU A 75 6.86 -2.43 -15.74
CA LEU A 75 5.58 -2.33 -16.43
C LEU A 75 4.64 -1.30 -15.79
N ASP A 76 4.61 -1.25 -14.46
CA ASP A 76 3.75 -0.31 -13.75
C ASP A 76 4.35 1.10 -13.75
N ALA A 77 5.66 1.28 -13.54
CA ALA A 77 6.38 2.54 -13.74
C ALA A 77 6.13 3.14 -15.14
N ASP A 78 6.26 2.32 -16.19
CA ASP A 78 6.09 2.75 -17.58
C ASP A 78 4.66 3.22 -17.87
N ARG A 79 3.66 2.57 -17.26
CA ARG A 79 2.26 3.00 -17.35
C ARG A 79 2.03 4.34 -16.67
N LEU A 80 2.69 4.57 -15.53
CA LEU A 80 2.55 5.79 -14.74
C LEU A 80 3.37 6.96 -15.32
N ALA A 81 4.44 6.70 -16.06
CA ALA A 81 5.34 7.72 -16.59
C ALA A 81 4.64 8.79 -17.45
N ARG A 82 3.53 8.42 -18.10
CA ARG A 82 2.72 9.35 -18.92
C ARG A 82 2.16 10.54 -18.14
N PHE A 83 2.02 10.42 -16.81
CA PHE A 83 1.50 11.46 -15.93
C PHE A 83 2.54 12.51 -15.53
N ARG A 84 3.82 12.31 -15.89
CA ARG A 84 4.93 13.26 -15.65
C ARG A 84 5.09 13.68 -14.19
N VAL A 85 4.76 12.77 -13.28
CA VAL A 85 5.06 12.89 -11.86
C VAL A 85 6.39 12.18 -11.56
N PRO A 86 7.16 12.59 -10.54
CA PRO A 86 8.30 11.83 -10.06
C PRO A 86 7.90 10.40 -9.69
N ILE A 87 8.54 9.41 -10.32
CA ILE A 87 8.35 7.98 -10.08
C ILE A 87 9.72 7.36 -9.87
N VAL A 88 9.88 6.61 -8.77
CA VAL A 88 11.08 5.84 -8.48
C VAL A 88 10.70 4.40 -8.26
N GLN A 89 11.33 3.50 -8.99
CA GLN A 89 11.16 2.06 -8.81
C GLN A 89 12.26 1.52 -7.89
N VAL A 90 11.84 0.74 -6.89
CA VAL A 90 12.72 -0.01 -6.00
C VAL A 90 12.60 -1.49 -6.36
N ASN A 91 13.64 -2.02 -6.99
CA ASN A 91 13.71 -3.44 -7.33
C ASN A 91 13.92 -4.29 -6.09
N THR A 92 13.04 -5.26 -5.87
CA THR A 92 13.12 -6.19 -4.73
C THR A 92 13.94 -7.46 -5.01
N ASP A 93 14.70 -7.50 -6.12
CA ASP A 93 15.36 -8.70 -6.67
C ASP A 93 16.47 -9.40 -5.85
N PRO A 94 17.22 -8.82 -4.88
CA PRO A 94 18.41 -9.50 -4.32
C PRO A 94 18.15 -10.75 -3.43
N GLY A 95 17.00 -11.41 -3.54
CA GLY A 95 16.63 -12.66 -2.86
C GLY A 95 16.26 -13.82 -3.79
N PHE A 96 15.88 -14.96 -3.21
CA PHE A 96 15.45 -16.16 -3.95
C PHE A 96 14.04 -15.95 -4.52
N GLY A 97 13.94 -15.28 -5.67
CA GLY A 97 12.65 -14.95 -6.33
C GLY A 97 12.08 -13.56 -6.01
N GLY A 98 12.92 -12.64 -5.50
CA GLY A 98 12.54 -11.29 -5.07
C GLY A 98 11.93 -11.23 -3.67
N GLU A 99 12.06 -10.08 -3.00
CA GLU A 99 11.45 -9.83 -1.69
C GLU A 99 9.93 -9.66 -1.81
N CYS A 100 9.21 -10.25 -0.86
CA CYS A 100 7.75 -10.35 -0.89
C CYS A 100 7.01 -9.10 -0.39
N HIS A 101 7.74 -8.04 -0.06
CA HIS A 101 7.30 -6.76 0.48
C HIS A 101 8.39 -5.70 0.29
N LEU A 102 8.03 -4.42 0.44
CA LEU A 102 8.97 -3.35 0.73
C LEU A 102 9.16 -3.21 2.25
N ASP A 103 10.43 -3.17 2.67
CA ASP A 103 10.81 -2.76 4.03
C ASP A 103 11.26 -1.29 4.06
N ALA A 104 11.52 -0.76 5.26
CA ALA A 104 11.94 0.63 5.42
C ALA A 104 13.28 0.94 4.74
N ASN A 105 14.22 -0.02 4.69
CA ASN A 105 15.52 0.17 4.07
C ASN A 105 15.41 0.27 2.54
N MET A 106 14.56 -0.56 1.94
CA MET A 106 14.23 -0.54 0.51
C MET A 106 13.56 0.78 0.13
N VAL A 107 12.57 1.23 0.91
CA VAL A 107 11.97 2.56 0.66
C VAL A 107 13.03 3.64 0.77
N ARG A 108 13.88 3.59 1.80
CA ARG A 108 14.96 4.55 2.03
C ARG A 108 15.92 4.67 0.85
N SER A 109 16.23 3.57 0.16
CA SER A 109 17.13 3.57 -0.99
C SER A 109 16.54 4.30 -2.20
N GLY A 110 15.20 4.27 -2.36
CA GLY A 110 14.51 5.05 -3.40
C GLY A 110 14.37 6.55 -3.06
N LEU A 111 14.45 6.93 -1.78
CA LEU A 111 14.23 8.32 -1.35
C LEU A 111 15.31 9.31 -1.79
N SER A 112 16.48 8.87 -2.26
CA SER A 112 17.50 9.80 -2.80
C SER A 112 17.15 10.30 -4.20
N GLU A 113 16.36 9.53 -4.95
CA GLU A 113 15.99 9.81 -6.33
C GLU A 113 14.68 10.61 -6.44
N LEU A 114 13.93 10.73 -5.32
CA LEU A 114 12.70 11.52 -5.27
C LEU A 114 12.98 12.97 -4.84
N PRO A 115 12.43 13.98 -5.55
CA PRO A 115 12.50 15.37 -5.13
C PRO A 115 11.50 15.65 -4.00
N LEU A 116 11.75 15.11 -2.81
CA LEU A 116 10.76 15.10 -1.71
C LEU A 116 10.21 16.49 -1.34
N HIS A 117 11.01 17.54 -1.39
CA HIS A 117 10.54 18.91 -1.11
C HIS A 117 9.57 19.46 -2.18
N ASP A 118 9.54 18.83 -3.36
CA ASP A 118 8.65 19.12 -4.47
C ASP A 118 7.44 18.17 -4.55
N VAL A 119 7.17 17.40 -3.49
CA VAL A 119 6.06 16.47 -3.39
C VAL A 119 5.21 16.83 -2.17
N ASP A 120 3.89 16.86 -2.32
CA ASP A 120 2.95 17.02 -1.21
C ASP A 120 2.46 15.63 -0.74
N LEU A 121 2.19 14.74 -1.69
CA LEU A 121 1.69 13.40 -1.44
C LEU A 121 2.59 12.36 -2.13
N LEU A 122 3.22 11.51 -1.31
CA LEU A 122 3.98 10.35 -1.78
C LEU A 122 3.12 9.10 -1.62
N ILE A 123 2.89 8.38 -2.72
CA ILE A 123 2.25 7.06 -2.66
C ILE A 123 3.30 5.98 -2.92
N ILE A 124 3.48 5.10 -1.94
CA ILE A 124 4.31 3.92 -2.02
C ILE A 124 3.42 2.77 -2.49
N GLU A 125 3.57 2.31 -3.73
CA GLU A 125 2.93 1.10 -4.23
C GLU A 125 3.73 -0.12 -3.78
N ASN A 126 3.24 -0.84 -2.77
CA ASN A 126 3.94 -2.00 -2.22
C ASN A 126 3.75 -3.25 -3.10
N VAL A 127 4.61 -4.24 -2.90
CA VAL A 127 4.52 -5.54 -3.58
C VAL A 127 3.14 -6.16 -3.32
N GLY A 128 2.56 -6.78 -4.36
CA GLY A 128 1.29 -7.51 -4.25
C GLY A 128 1.44 -8.74 -3.34
N ASN A 129 1.12 -8.61 -2.05
CA ASN A 129 1.11 -9.67 -1.06
C ASN A 129 0.23 -9.31 0.15
N LEU A 130 -0.61 -10.24 0.62
CA LEU A 130 -1.48 -10.06 1.81
C LEU A 130 -0.85 -10.47 3.14
N VAL A 131 0.40 -10.95 3.13
CA VAL A 131 1.06 -11.49 4.32
C VAL A 131 2.23 -10.59 4.71
N CYS A 132 3.29 -10.56 3.90
CA CYS A 132 4.54 -9.90 4.27
C CYS A 132 4.37 -8.39 4.57
N PRO A 133 3.72 -7.57 3.71
CA PRO A 133 3.74 -6.11 3.89
C PRO A 133 3.06 -5.63 5.18
N ALA A 134 2.13 -6.42 5.74
CA ALA A 134 1.42 -6.05 6.95
C ALA A 134 2.33 -5.92 8.19
N GLU A 135 3.48 -6.61 8.19
CA GLU A 135 4.43 -6.65 9.31
C GLU A 135 5.44 -5.50 9.30
N PHE A 136 5.64 -4.83 8.16
CA PHE A 136 6.73 -3.86 7.98
C PHE A 136 6.18 -2.46 7.84
N LYS A 137 6.62 -1.56 8.72
CA LYS A 137 6.47 -0.12 8.52
C LYS A 137 7.54 0.36 7.55
N VAL A 138 7.20 1.32 6.71
CA VAL A 138 8.13 1.98 5.78
C VAL A 138 8.31 3.47 6.07
N GLY A 139 7.54 4.02 7.01
CA GLY A 139 7.54 5.43 7.40
C GLY A 139 6.26 6.17 6.99
N GLU A 140 5.23 5.44 6.59
CA GLU A 140 3.94 5.92 6.08
C GLU A 140 3.04 6.58 7.14
N ASP A 141 2.17 7.50 6.71
CA ASP A 141 1.07 8.12 7.48
C ASP A 141 -0.14 7.23 7.54
N ALA A 142 -0.43 6.58 6.43
CA ALA A 142 -1.57 5.71 6.33
C ALA A 142 -1.25 4.48 5.51
N ARG A 143 -1.84 3.37 5.96
CA ARG A 143 -1.87 2.09 5.29
C ARG A 143 -3.19 1.97 4.55
N VAL A 144 -3.11 1.94 3.23
CA VAL A 144 -4.28 1.79 2.36
C VAL A 144 -4.23 0.42 1.73
N MET A 145 -5.23 -0.41 2.01
CA MET A 145 -5.36 -1.72 1.41
C MET A 145 -6.29 -1.66 0.21
N VAL A 146 -5.82 -2.16 -0.95
CA VAL A 146 -6.69 -2.45 -2.09
C VAL A 146 -7.07 -3.92 -2.04
N TYR A 147 -8.35 -4.17 -1.85
CA TYR A 147 -8.94 -5.49 -1.90
C TYR A 147 -9.82 -5.61 -3.15
N SER A 148 -9.72 -6.70 -3.90
CA SER A 148 -10.60 -6.96 -5.06
C SER A 148 -11.70 -7.95 -4.69
N ILE A 149 -12.95 -7.66 -5.08
CA ILE A 149 -14.09 -8.58 -4.85
C ILE A 149 -13.92 -9.96 -5.52
N THR A 150 -13.01 -10.07 -6.49
CA THR A 150 -12.64 -11.36 -7.11
C THR A 150 -11.83 -12.27 -6.18
N GLU A 151 -11.47 -11.81 -4.98
CA GLU A 151 -10.62 -12.55 -4.05
C GLU A 151 -11.42 -13.38 -3.04
N GLY A 152 -12.72 -13.14 -2.86
CA GLY A 152 -13.57 -13.87 -1.91
C GLY A 152 -13.73 -13.19 -0.54
N GLU A 153 -14.90 -13.35 0.04
CA GLU A 153 -15.44 -12.66 1.21
C GLU A 153 -14.68 -13.01 2.50
N GLU A 154 -14.03 -14.17 2.52
CA GLU A 154 -13.39 -14.73 3.69
C GLU A 154 -11.97 -14.17 3.94
N LYS A 155 -11.47 -13.33 3.02
CA LYS A 155 -10.12 -12.77 3.06
C LYS A 155 -9.81 -11.99 4.34
N PRO A 156 -10.71 -11.16 4.92
CA PRO A 156 -10.48 -10.54 6.21
C PRO A 156 -10.14 -11.56 7.31
N LEU A 157 -10.86 -12.68 7.36
CA LEU A 157 -10.65 -13.72 8.37
C LEU A 157 -9.39 -14.55 8.09
N LYS A 158 -9.03 -14.76 6.81
CA LYS A 158 -7.81 -15.51 6.42
C LYS A 158 -6.52 -14.72 6.57
N TYR A 159 -6.55 -13.40 6.35
CA TYR A 159 -5.39 -12.52 6.40
C TYR A 159 -5.57 -11.38 7.41
N PRO A 160 -5.94 -11.68 8.66
CA PRO A 160 -6.49 -10.69 9.57
C PRO A 160 -5.47 -9.62 9.98
N LEU A 161 -4.17 -9.91 9.89
CA LEU A 161 -3.13 -8.90 10.15
C LEU A 161 -3.14 -7.78 9.10
N MET A 162 -3.26 -8.12 7.82
CA MET A 162 -3.31 -7.14 6.73
C MET A 162 -4.48 -6.18 6.91
N PHE A 163 -5.68 -6.73 7.09
CA PHE A 163 -6.90 -5.94 7.26
C PHE A 163 -6.92 -5.13 8.56
N ARG A 164 -6.40 -5.68 9.68
CA ARG A 164 -6.23 -4.91 10.93
C ARG A 164 -5.27 -3.74 10.82
N SER A 165 -4.26 -3.87 9.97
CA SER A 165 -3.23 -2.84 9.82
C SER A 165 -3.65 -1.69 8.92
N ALA A 166 -4.72 -1.85 8.14
CA ALA A 166 -5.18 -0.83 7.19
C ALA A 166 -6.00 0.25 7.90
N ASP A 167 -5.70 1.52 7.61
CA ASP A 167 -6.51 2.68 8.00
C ASP A 167 -7.72 2.85 7.06
N LEU A 168 -7.55 2.43 5.80
CA LEU A 168 -8.55 2.48 4.75
C LEU A 168 -8.49 1.22 3.88
N VAL A 169 -9.66 0.65 3.59
CA VAL A 169 -9.84 -0.45 2.64
C VAL A 169 -10.59 0.04 1.39
N LEU A 170 -9.93 0.00 0.24
CA LEU A 170 -10.53 0.22 -1.06
C LEU A 170 -11.05 -1.13 -1.59
N VAL A 171 -12.36 -1.32 -1.58
CA VAL A 171 -13.03 -2.51 -2.10
C VAL A 171 -13.23 -2.33 -3.59
N ASN A 172 -12.28 -2.78 -4.38
CA ASN A 172 -12.13 -2.52 -5.81
C ASN A 172 -12.82 -3.58 -6.69
N LYS A 173 -12.95 -3.24 -7.98
CA LYS A 173 -13.60 -4.02 -9.04
C LYS A 173 -15.08 -4.23 -8.80
N MET A 174 -15.75 -3.28 -8.16
CA MET A 174 -17.19 -3.31 -7.93
C MET A 174 -18.03 -3.37 -9.21
N ASP A 175 -17.45 -3.07 -10.37
CA ASP A 175 -18.06 -3.29 -11.68
C ASP A 175 -18.29 -4.77 -12.02
N LEU A 176 -17.64 -5.69 -11.30
CA LEU A 176 -17.81 -7.13 -11.50
C LEU A 176 -18.86 -7.74 -10.57
N LEU A 177 -19.46 -6.97 -9.65
CA LEU A 177 -20.35 -7.54 -8.64
C LEU A 177 -21.53 -8.31 -9.24
N GLU A 178 -22.10 -7.82 -10.34
CA GLU A 178 -23.21 -8.49 -11.05
C GLU A 178 -22.79 -9.76 -11.80
N HIS A 179 -21.50 -10.03 -11.91
CA HIS A 179 -20.92 -11.16 -12.63
C HIS A 179 -20.30 -12.21 -11.71
N LEU A 180 -20.29 -11.98 -10.40
CA LEU A 180 -19.67 -12.84 -9.40
C LEU A 180 -20.72 -13.32 -8.41
N ASP A 181 -20.56 -14.55 -7.95
CA ASP A 181 -21.24 -15.04 -6.75
C ASP A 181 -20.47 -14.51 -5.53
N PHE A 182 -20.59 -13.20 -5.30
CA PHE A 182 -19.91 -12.48 -4.23
C PHE A 182 -20.90 -11.77 -3.32
N ASP A 183 -20.91 -12.11 -2.04
CA ASP A 183 -21.71 -11.48 -1.01
C ASP A 183 -20.96 -10.31 -0.37
N LEU A 184 -21.29 -9.09 -0.84
CA LEU A 184 -20.69 -7.87 -0.32
C LEU A 184 -20.96 -7.69 1.17
N ASP A 185 -22.16 -7.98 1.65
CA ASP A 185 -22.53 -7.75 3.05
C ASP A 185 -21.76 -8.73 3.96
N GLN A 186 -21.57 -9.98 3.51
CA GLN A 186 -20.72 -10.93 4.23
C GLN A 186 -19.26 -10.47 4.30
N PHE A 187 -18.68 -9.96 3.20
CA PHE A 187 -17.33 -9.40 3.23
C PHE A 187 -17.23 -8.22 4.20
N LEU A 188 -18.21 -7.30 4.16
CA LEU A 188 -18.23 -6.12 5.02
C LEU A 188 -18.36 -6.51 6.51
N GLY A 189 -19.17 -7.51 6.84
CA GLY A 189 -19.26 -8.07 8.18
C GLY A 189 -17.93 -8.68 8.65
N ASN A 190 -17.29 -9.50 7.80
CA ASN A 190 -15.97 -10.07 8.10
C ASN A 190 -14.90 -8.98 8.31
N LEU A 191 -14.97 -7.88 7.54
CA LEU A 191 -14.09 -6.74 7.73
C LEU A 191 -14.34 -6.05 9.07
N ASP A 192 -15.59 -5.82 9.44
CA ASP A 192 -15.95 -5.17 10.70
C ASP A 192 -15.53 -6.02 11.92
N ASP A 193 -15.63 -7.35 11.83
CA ASP A 193 -15.15 -8.28 12.86
C ASP A 193 -13.63 -8.20 13.08
N VAL A 194 -12.88 -7.91 12.02
CA VAL A 194 -11.41 -7.88 12.05
C VAL A 194 -10.88 -6.48 12.35
N ASN A 195 -11.46 -5.44 11.76
CA ASN A 195 -11.08 -4.04 11.90
C ASN A 195 -12.30 -3.11 11.86
N PRO A 196 -13.00 -2.94 13.00
CA PRO A 196 -14.20 -2.10 13.08
C PRO A 196 -13.91 -0.60 12.88
N GLY A 197 -12.65 -0.18 12.94
CA GLY A 197 -12.21 1.20 12.75
C GLY A 197 -11.79 1.54 11.32
N ALA A 198 -11.63 0.54 10.43
CA ALA A 198 -11.21 0.77 9.06
C ALA A 198 -12.28 1.57 8.30
N ARG A 199 -11.88 2.72 7.73
CA ARG A 199 -12.71 3.34 6.70
C ARG A 199 -12.75 2.41 5.49
N ARG A 200 -13.85 2.42 4.74
CA ARG A 200 -14.00 1.64 3.51
C ARG A 200 -14.59 2.50 2.40
N ILE A 201 -14.09 2.31 1.18
CA ILE A 201 -14.62 2.96 -0.02
C ILE A 201 -14.82 1.87 -1.07
N LEU A 202 -16.04 1.80 -1.62
CA LEU A 202 -16.37 0.88 -2.70
C LEU A 202 -15.93 1.49 -4.04
N THR A 203 -14.94 0.88 -4.68
CA THR A 203 -14.26 1.42 -5.85
C THR A 203 -14.36 0.54 -7.09
N SER A 204 -14.21 1.16 -8.26
CA SER A 204 -13.89 0.47 -9.50
C SER A 204 -12.98 1.36 -10.32
N ALA A 205 -11.70 1.00 -10.41
CA ALA A 205 -10.74 1.70 -11.26
C ALA A 205 -11.19 1.75 -12.74
N ARG A 206 -11.94 0.72 -13.18
CA ARG A 206 -12.47 0.64 -14.54
C ARG A 206 -13.53 1.71 -14.80
N THR A 207 -14.54 1.81 -13.94
CA THR A 207 -15.70 2.68 -14.14
C THR A 207 -15.54 4.08 -13.54
N GLY A 208 -14.56 4.26 -12.65
CA GLY A 208 -14.37 5.49 -11.88
C GLY A 208 -15.17 5.52 -10.57
N ARG A 209 -16.05 4.55 -10.31
CA ARG A 209 -16.83 4.49 -9.06
C ARG A 209 -15.90 4.63 -7.85
N GLY A 210 -16.24 5.54 -6.94
CA GLY A 210 -15.55 5.75 -5.67
C GLY A 210 -14.15 6.36 -5.78
N VAL A 211 -13.65 6.65 -6.98
CA VAL A 211 -12.31 7.22 -7.17
C VAL A 211 -12.28 8.67 -6.69
N GLU A 212 -13.33 9.46 -6.93
CA GLU A 212 -13.41 10.84 -6.44
C GLU A 212 -13.43 10.89 -4.90
N GLU A 213 -14.12 9.94 -4.25
CA GLU A 213 -14.12 9.84 -2.78
C GLU A 213 -12.72 9.50 -2.26
N TRP A 214 -12.04 8.53 -2.88
CA TRP A 214 -10.66 8.17 -2.58
C TRP A 214 -9.71 9.37 -2.74
N CYS A 215 -9.79 10.09 -3.87
CA CYS A 215 -8.99 11.28 -4.13
C CYS A 215 -9.30 12.42 -3.15
N SER A 216 -10.55 12.55 -2.71
CA SER A 216 -10.94 13.54 -1.70
C SER A 216 -10.34 13.19 -0.33
N TRP A 217 -10.37 11.92 0.07
CA TRP A 217 -9.72 11.45 1.28
C TRP A 217 -8.21 11.74 1.26
N LEU A 218 -7.54 11.47 0.14
CA LEU A 218 -6.12 11.80 -0.04
C LEU A 218 -5.86 13.30 0.14
N LYS A 219 -6.62 14.15 -0.55
CA LYS A 219 -6.51 15.62 -0.44
C LYS A 219 -6.73 16.13 0.98
N GLU A 220 -7.75 15.63 1.67
CA GLU A 220 -8.04 15.98 3.06
C GLU A 220 -6.86 15.62 3.98
N LYS A 221 -6.29 14.44 3.79
CA LYS A 221 -5.16 13.98 4.58
C LYS A 221 -3.87 14.75 4.30
N THR A 222 -3.58 15.04 3.03
CA THR A 222 -2.40 15.83 2.64
C THR A 222 -2.48 17.27 3.12
N ASN A 223 -3.66 17.90 3.11
CA ASN A 223 -3.83 19.30 3.53
C ASN A 223 -4.10 19.48 5.03
N GLY A 224 -4.46 18.41 5.74
CA GLY A 224 -4.83 18.42 7.16
C GLY A 224 -3.73 17.91 8.10
N GLY A 225 -2.55 17.61 7.57
CA GLY A 225 -1.33 17.27 8.32
C GLY A 225 -0.56 18.50 8.77
#